data_AF-A0A3S0FI08-F1
#
_entry.id   AF-A0A3S0FI08-F1
#
_cell.length_a   1.000
_cell.length_b   1.000
_cell.length_c   1.000
_cell.angle_alpha   90.00
_cell.angle_beta   90.00
_cell.angle_gamma   90.00
#
_symmetry.space_group_name_H-M   'P 1'
#
loop_
_entity.id
_entity.type
_entity.pdbx_description
1 polymer ?
#
loop_
_entity_poly.entity_id
_entity_poly.type
_entity_poly.pdbx_seq_one_letter_code
_entity_poly.pdbx_strand_id
1 'polypeptide(L)'
;MKYDGARESVAHKRMKDIIAESLRLDPDFSDVKVEAIWKGEEANGHRKPDVRATWKGTLPVAFEVQLSTTFLRVIAARREFYLREGGLLFWVFNRFDMANVRLTMEDVFYNNNRNAFIANEETLTASKEAGKLVLDCVWSEPSVEEGILLWSQKEGHVSFSDLTIDRERQRVFFFDADTARERCEAITKDWPLRRDFREFWLSRSAGYDDPKWLNLRKRIAEHGISLPRWPNDAEGLVSLLDTLYSAAEGHPVGWGYKNLVEIAHHVFARHKGHLWPFKLMLAAHNRGEQIRKEDTTGNWRNKKVKAYREAWTAPTQNGAADFIPDRNFDGLVCFLFPEIANRLPENPS
;
A
#
# COMPACT_ATOMS: atom_id res chain seq x y z
N MET A 1 7.55 -22.06 42.05
CA MET A 1 7.38 -21.82 40.59
C MET A 1 7.24 -23.15 39.87
N LYS A 2 6.01 -23.64 39.65
CA LYS A 2 5.71 -24.88 38.90
C LYS A 2 4.35 -24.83 38.16
N TYR A 3 3.67 -23.67 38.19
CA TYR A 3 2.31 -23.49 37.66
C TYR A 3 2.28 -23.01 36.19
N ASP A 4 3.30 -22.27 35.71
CA ASP A 4 3.29 -21.72 34.34
C ASP A 4 3.45 -22.79 33.25
N GLY A 5 4.33 -23.77 33.43
CA GLY A 5 4.57 -24.81 32.42
C GLY A 5 3.38 -25.75 32.18
N ALA A 6 2.57 -26.00 33.22
CA ALA A 6 1.35 -26.80 33.08
C ALA A 6 0.28 -26.06 32.24
N ARG A 7 0.12 -24.74 32.49
CA ARG A 7 -0.83 -23.88 31.79
C ARG A 7 -0.41 -23.66 30.32
N GLU A 8 0.88 -23.49 30.06
CA GLU A 8 1.42 -23.39 28.70
C GLU A 8 1.15 -24.66 27.89
N SER A 9 1.27 -25.86 28.50
CA SER A 9 0.97 -27.12 27.80
C SER A 9 -0.50 -27.24 27.37
N VAL A 10 -1.44 -26.73 28.19
CA VAL A 10 -2.88 -26.76 27.88
C VAL A 10 -3.20 -25.77 26.76
N ALA A 11 -2.65 -24.55 26.84
CA ALA A 11 -2.82 -23.55 25.79
C ALA A 11 -2.24 -24.03 24.45
N HIS A 12 -1.07 -24.69 24.48
CA HIS A 12 -0.41 -25.21 23.27
C HIS A 12 -1.22 -26.34 22.66
N LYS A 13 -1.70 -27.26 23.50
CA LYS A 13 -2.61 -28.32 23.07
C LYS A 13 -3.88 -27.76 22.43
N ARG A 14 -4.52 -26.77 23.06
CA ARG A 14 -5.75 -26.18 22.53
C ARG A 14 -5.54 -25.51 21.18
N MET A 15 -4.44 -24.78 21.00
CA MET A 15 -4.12 -24.18 19.70
C MET A 15 -3.89 -25.20 18.60
N LYS A 16 -3.20 -26.32 18.90
CA LYS A 16 -3.05 -27.42 17.95
C LYS A 16 -4.40 -28.00 17.54
N ASP A 17 -5.29 -28.18 18.51
CA ASP A 17 -6.65 -28.66 18.26
C ASP A 17 -7.43 -27.67 17.39
N ILE A 18 -7.38 -26.36 17.69
CA ILE A 18 -7.99 -25.30 16.87
C ILE A 18 -7.50 -25.37 15.42
N ILE A 19 -6.18 -25.38 15.21
CA ILE A 19 -5.59 -25.41 13.86
C ILE A 19 -6.03 -26.68 13.12
N ALA A 20 -5.97 -27.85 13.78
CA ALA A 20 -6.33 -29.11 13.17
C ALA A 20 -7.84 -29.23 12.89
N GLU A 21 -8.70 -28.68 13.75
CA GLU A 21 -10.15 -28.58 13.51
C GLU A 21 -10.43 -27.68 12.29
N SER A 22 -9.85 -26.47 12.26
CA SER A 22 -10.00 -25.54 11.12
C SER A 22 -9.49 -26.12 9.82
N LEU A 23 -8.33 -26.79 9.82
CA LEU A 23 -7.77 -27.45 8.63
C LEU A 23 -8.67 -28.57 8.09
N ARG A 24 -9.38 -29.30 8.94
CA ARG A 24 -10.29 -30.38 8.51
C ARG A 24 -11.59 -29.87 7.90
N LEU A 25 -11.94 -28.61 8.16
CA LEU A 25 -13.09 -27.95 7.56
C LEU A 25 -12.78 -27.44 6.15
N ASP A 26 -11.50 -27.16 5.87
CA ASP A 26 -11.04 -26.60 4.61
C ASP A 26 -10.83 -27.69 3.54
N PRO A 27 -11.59 -27.67 2.43
CA PRO A 27 -11.49 -28.69 1.39
C PRO A 27 -10.17 -28.64 0.60
N ASP A 28 -9.44 -27.52 0.63
CA ASP A 28 -8.13 -27.42 -0.02
C ASP A 28 -7.02 -28.09 0.82
N PHE A 29 -7.30 -28.47 2.08
CA PHE A 29 -6.37 -29.22 2.92
C PHE A 29 -6.72 -30.71 3.01
N SER A 30 -5.68 -31.54 3.08
CA SER A 30 -5.77 -32.99 3.26
C SER A 30 -4.63 -33.52 4.15
N ASP A 31 -4.62 -34.80 4.50
CA ASP A 31 -3.59 -35.43 5.36
C ASP A 31 -3.31 -34.68 6.68
N VAL A 32 -4.35 -34.15 7.33
CA VAL A 32 -4.21 -33.39 8.59
C VAL A 32 -3.77 -34.32 9.72
N LYS A 33 -2.56 -34.12 10.23
CA LYS A 33 -1.96 -34.89 11.33
C LYS A 33 -1.43 -33.95 12.41
N VAL A 34 -1.83 -34.20 13.65
CA VAL A 34 -1.31 -33.48 14.82
C VAL A 34 -0.08 -34.23 15.34
N GLU A 35 1.01 -33.51 15.61
CA GLU A 35 2.18 -34.06 16.27
C GLU A 35 2.82 -35.29 15.59
N ALA A 36 2.67 -35.40 14.26
CA ALA A 36 3.23 -36.49 13.48
C ALA A 36 4.65 -36.18 13.02
N ILE A 37 5.51 -37.20 13.01
CA ILE A 37 6.90 -37.08 12.57
C ILE A 37 6.96 -36.79 11.07
N TRP A 38 7.67 -35.73 10.71
CA TRP A 38 8.17 -35.44 9.38
C TRP A 38 9.59 -36.01 9.26
N LYS A 39 9.72 -37.12 8.53
CA LYS A 39 11.01 -37.69 8.18
C LYS A 39 11.58 -36.91 7.00
N GLY A 40 12.82 -36.49 7.11
CA GLY A 40 13.58 -35.95 5.99
C GLY A 40 14.33 -37.05 5.24
N GLU A 41 15.00 -36.67 4.16
CA GLU A 41 15.78 -37.58 3.33
C GLU A 41 17.01 -38.14 4.05
N GLU A 42 17.63 -37.35 4.94
CA GLU A 42 18.76 -37.79 5.75
C GLU A 42 18.33 -38.76 6.85
N ALA A 43 19.11 -39.81 7.10
CA ALA A 43 18.77 -40.88 8.05
C ALA A 43 18.43 -40.41 9.48
N ASN A 44 18.97 -39.26 9.91
CA ASN A 44 18.68 -38.65 11.21
C ASN A 44 17.85 -37.35 11.11
N GLY A 45 17.52 -36.92 9.90
CA GLY A 45 16.74 -35.71 9.65
C GLY A 45 15.28 -35.96 9.99
N HIS A 46 14.80 -35.47 11.13
CA HIS A 46 13.37 -35.45 11.40
C HIS A 46 12.95 -34.23 12.21
N ARG A 47 11.69 -33.84 11.99
CA ARG A 47 10.98 -32.86 12.81
C ARG A 47 9.61 -33.40 13.17
N LYS A 48 9.00 -32.80 14.18
CA LYS A 48 7.64 -33.10 14.59
C LYS A 48 6.91 -31.76 14.67
N PRO A 49 6.30 -31.29 13.56
CA PRO A 49 5.47 -30.10 13.61
C PRO A 49 4.29 -30.29 14.55
N ASP A 50 3.78 -29.18 15.05
CA ASP A 50 2.62 -29.15 15.92
C ASP A 50 1.38 -29.68 15.18
N VAL A 51 1.17 -29.20 13.95
CA VAL A 51 0.20 -29.78 12.99
C VAL A 51 0.84 -29.80 11.61
N ARG A 52 0.59 -30.84 10.82
CA ARG A 52 0.92 -30.87 9.39
C ARG A 52 -0.31 -31.21 8.56
N ALA A 53 -0.37 -30.66 7.35
CA ALA A 53 -1.39 -30.96 6.35
C ALA A 53 -0.79 -30.82 4.95
N THR A 54 -1.54 -31.22 3.93
CA THR A 54 -1.17 -31.05 2.52
C THR A 54 -2.14 -30.08 1.86
N TRP A 55 -1.64 -28.93 1.43
CA TRP A 55 -2.38 -27.90 0.72
C TRP A 55 -2.49 -28.25 -0.78
N LYS A 56 -3.71 -28.17 -1.32
CA LYS A 56 -4.07 -28.46 -2.71
C LYS A 56 -3.46 -29.76 -3.24
N GLY A 57 -3.45 -30.78 -2.37
CA GLY A 57 -2.93 -32.13 -2.65
C GLY A 57 -1.43 -32.24 -2.96
N THR A 58 -0.68 -31.14 -2.95
CA THR A 58 0.69 -31.11 -3.49
C THR A 58 1.71 -30.47 -2.57
N LEU A 59 1.33 -29.50 -1.74
CA LEU A 59 2.26 -28.77 -0.90
C LEU A 59 2.12 -29.20 0.57
N PRO A 60 3.09 -29.93 1.13
CA PRO A 60 3.13 -30.22 2.55
C PRO A 60 3.36 -28.94 3.37
N VAL A 61 2.51 -28.66 4.35
CA VAL A 61 2.58 -27.49 5.24
C VAL A 61 2.75 -27.95 6.68
N ALA A 62 3.75 -27.41 7.35
CA ALA A 62 4.03 -27.58 8.77
C ALA A 62 3.60 -26.32 9.53
N PHE A 63 2.55 -26.45 10.35
CA PHE A 63 2.08 -25.41 11.25
C PHE A 63 2.81 -25.55 12.59
N GLU A 64 3.48 -24.49 13.02
CA GLU A 64 4.20 -24.41 14.29
C GLU A 64 3.57 -23.35 15.18
N VAL A 65 3.14 -23.76 16.37
CA VAL A 65 2.50 -22.88 17.35
C VAL A 65 3.57 -22.24 18.23
N GLN A 66 3.59 -20.91 18.26
CA GLN A 66 4.52 -20.15 19.08
C GLN A 66 3.79 -19.44 20.23
N LEU A 67 3.91 -19.97 21.44
CA LEU A 67 3.34 -19.38 22.66
C LEU A 67 4.31 -18.50 23.46
N SER A 68 5.61 -18.78 23.34
CA SER A 68 6.66 -18.17 24.15
C SER A 68 7.87 -17.81 23.29
N THR A 69 9.03 -17.49 23.89
CA THR A 69 10.25 -17.19 23.12
C THR A 69 10.96 -18.48 22.74
N THR A 70 11.49 -18.57 21.53
CA THR A 70 12.40 -19.65 21.13
C THR A 70 13.70 -19.06 20.60
N PHE A 71 14.79 -19.82 20.65
CA PHE A 71 16.07 -19.31 20.15
C PHE A 71 16.03 -19.11 18.64
N LEU A 72 16.60 -18.01 18.13
CA LEU A 72 16.67 -17.73 16.69
C LEU A 72 17.26 -18.90 15.88
N ARG A 73 18.28 -19.58 16.44
CA ARG A 73 18.87 -20.79 15.83
C ARG A 73 17.85 -21.91 15.58
N VAL A 74 16.81 -22.02 16.43
CA VAL A 74 15.75 -23.02 16.29
C VAL A 74 14.80 -22.63 15.16
N ILE A 75 14.43 -21.35 15.05
CA ILE A 75 13.63 -20.83 13.93
C ILE A 75 14.36 -21.07 12.61
N ALA A 76 15.64 -20.70 12.55
CA ALA A 76 16.48 -20.90 11.36
C ALA A 76 16.59 -22.40 10.98
N ALA A 77 16.86 -23.28 11.95
CA ALA A 77 16.98 -24.72 11.70
C ALA A 77 15.65 -25.39 11.26
N ARG A 78 14.50 -24.90 11.74
CA ARG A 78 13.19 -25.38 11.26
C ARG A 78 12.94 -24.94 9.82
N ARG A 79 13.24 -23.67 9.53
CA ARG A 79 13.09 -23.08 8.20
C ARG A 79 13.94 -23.80 7.16
N GLU A 80 15.22 -24.05 7.46
CA GLU A 80 16.13 -24.79 6.59
C GLU A 80 15.64 -26.23 6.35
N PHE A 81 15.22 -26.92 7.42
CA PHE A 81 14.68 -28.27 7.32
C PHE A 81 13.46 -28.32 6.39
N TYR A 82 12.41 -27.55 6.67
CA TYR A 82 11.18 -27.65 5.87
C TYR A 82 11.40 -27.22 4.42
N LEU A 83 12.24 -26.21 4.16
CA LEU A 83 12.62 -25.81 2.79
C LEU A 83 13.26 -26.97 2.03
N ARG A 84 14.26 -27.61 2.63
CA ARG A 84 14.98 -28.74 2.03
C ARG A 84 14.07 -29.92 1.76
N GLU A 85 13.19 -30.26 2.70
CA GLU A 85 12.21 -31.35 2.54
C GLU A 85 11.00 -30.96 1.65
N GLY A 86 11.07 -29.82 0.97
CA GLY A 86 10.04 -29.33 0.05
C GLY A 86 8.73 -28.90 0.68
N GLY A 87 8.69 -28.76 2.00
CA GLY A 87 7.55 -28.28 2.77
C GLY A 87 7.54 -26.76 2.96
N LEU A 88 6.40 -26.28 3.44
CA LEU A 88 6.19 -24.91 3.87
C LEU A 88 6.14 -24.84 5.40
N LEU A 89 6.96 -24.00 6.01
CA LEU A 89 6.86 -23.64 7.42
C LEU A 89 5.86 -22.49 7.60
N PHE A 90 4.82 -22.70 8.40
CA PHE A 90 3.80 -21.71 8.72
C PHE A 90 3.74 -21.48 10.24
N TRP A 91 4.06 -20.27 10.68
CA TRP A 91 4.04 -19.90 12.11
C TRP A 91 2.67 -19.39 12.54
N VAL A 92 2.17 -19.86 13.69
CA VAL A 92 0.89 -19.44 14.26
C VAL A 92 1.09 -19.00 15.72
N PHE A 93 0.56 -17.82 16.06
CA PHE A 93 0.61 -17.25 17.41
C PHE A 93 -0.73 -17.38 18.13
N ASN A 94 -0.73 -17.33 19.46
CA ASN A 94 -1.98 -17.20 20.24
C ASN A 94 -2.49 -15.76 20.31
N ARG A 95 -1.57 -14.80 20.19
CA ARG A 95 -1.80 -13.36 20.15
C ARG A 95 -0.57 -12.70 19.56
N PHE A 96 -0.75 -11.55 18.93
CA PHE A 96 0.34 -10.76 18.42
C PHE A 96 0.02 -9.28 18.62
N ASP A 97 0.91 -8.57 19.32
CA ASP A 97 0.80 -7.13 19.55
C ASP A 97 2.20 -6.53 19.47
N MET A 98 2.46 -5.76 18.42
CA MET A 98 3.77 -5.14 18.17
C MET A 98 4.23 -4.21 19.30
N ALA A 99 3.35 -3.66 20.13
CA ALA A 99 3.76 -2.83 21.25
C ALA A 99 4.36 -3.65 22.41
N ASN A 100 4.01 -4.93 22.50
CA ASN A 100 4.35 -5.82 23.61
C ASN A 100 4.96 -7.15 23.14
N VAL A 101 5.39 -7.21 21.88
CA VAL A 101 5.88 -8.42 21.23
C VAL A 101 7.30 -8.74 21.73
N ARG A 102 7.59 -10.03 21.89
CA ARG A 102 8.93 -10.48 22.27
C ARG A 102 9.82 -10.54 21.02
N LEU A 103 11.12 -10.26 21.15
CA LEU A 103 12.10 -10.25 20.05
C LEU A 103 11.97 -11.42 19.06
N THR A 104 11.72 -12.63 19.55
CA THR A 104 11.66 -13.82 18.68
C THR A 104 10.39 -13.87 17.81
N MET A 105 9.31 -13.27 18.29
CA MET A 105 8.07 -13.11 17.52
C MET A 105 8.22 -11.98 16.50
N GLU A 106 8.99 -10.93 16.82
CA GLU A 106 9.40 -9.91 15.84
C GLU A 106 10.22 -10.51 14.71
N ASP A 107 11.18 -11.40 15.03
CA ASP A 107 11.99 -12.07 14.00
C ASP A 107 11.10 -12.83 13.02
N VAL A 108 10.12 -13.61 13.50
CA VAL A 108 9.17 -14.31 12.63
C VAL A 108 8.33 -13.31 11.82
N PHE A 109 7.83 -12.25 12.46
CA PHE A 109 7.03 -11.22 11.81
C PHE A 109 7.77 -10.54 10.66
N TYR A 110 8.98 -10.01 10.91
CA TYR A 110 9.79 -9.37 9.88
C TYR A 110 10.21 -10.36 8.78
N ASN A 111 10.50 -11.61 9.14
CA ASN A 111 10.80 -12.65 8.16
C ASN A 111 9.58 -13.08 7.34
N ASN A 112 8.35 -12.92 7.83
CA ASN A 112 7.12 -13.19 7.09
C ASN A 112 6.57 -11.93 6.42
N ASN A 113 7.46 -11.09 5.89
CA ASN A 113 7.09 -9.87 5.17
C ASN A 113 6.19 -8.95 6.03
N ARG A 114 6.46 -8.87 7.34
CA ARG A 114 5.66 -8.11 8.34
C ARG A 114 4.21 -8.57 8.44
N ASN A 115 3.99 -9.88 8.45
CA ASN A 115 2.69 -10.51 8.72
C ASN A 115 2.83 -11.52 9.87
N ALA A 116 1.86 -11.51 10.78
CA ALA A 116 1.72 -12.49 11.85
C ALA A 116 0.32 -13.11 11.79
N PHE A 117 0.25 -14.44 11.91
CA PHE A 117 -1.00 -15.18 11.86
C PHE A 117 -1.36 -15.71 13.24
N ILE A 118 -2.60 -15.54 13.64
CA ILE A 118 -3.10 -15.88 14.98
C ILE A 118 -4.22 -16.89 14.84
N ALA A 119 -4.22 -17.89 15.74
CA ALA A 119 -5.32 -18.83 15.90
C ALA A 119 -5.83 -18.82 17.35
N ASN A 120 -7.14 -18.68 17.50
CA ASN A 120 -7.85 -18.63 18.76
C ASN A 120 -9.28 -19.21 18.58
N GLU A 121 -10.13 -19.11 19.59
CA GLU A 121 -11.52 -19.62 19.51
C GLU A 121 -12.39 -18.83 18.51
N GLU A 122 -12.12 -17.54 18.32
CA GLU A 122 -12.84 -16.69 17.37
C GLU A 122 -12.49 -17.11 15.93
N THR A 123 -11.22 -17.36 15.63
CA THR A 123 -10.79 -17.85 14.31
C THR A 123 -11.32 -19.25 14.02
N LEU A 124 -11.47 -20.11 15.04
CA LEU A 124 -12.13 -21.41 14.89
C LEU A 124 -13.60 -21.26 14.54
N THR A 125 -14.30 -20.33 15.20
CA THR A 125 -15.71 -20.02 14.91
C THR A 125 -15.85 -19.50 13.48
N ALA A 126 -15.02 -18.55 13.08
CA ALA A 126 -14.97 -18.04 11.71
C ALA A 126 -14.65 -19.15 10.69
N SER A 127 -13.75 -20.08 11.04
CA SER A 127 -13.43 -21.24 10.18
C SER A 127 -14.63 -22.16 9.99
N LYS A 128 -15.42 -22.40 11.05
CA LYS A 128 -16.66 -23.20 11.00
C LYS A 128 -17.73 -22.54 10.14
N GLU A 129 -17.89 -21.23 10.27
CA GLU A 129 -18.86 -20.47 9.49
C GLU A 129 -18.47 -20.42 8.01
N ALA A 130 -17.19 -20.25 7.71
CA ALA A 130 -16.69 -20.12 6.35
C ALA A 130 -16.43 -21.46 5.64
N GLY A 131 -16.33 -22.57 6.38
CA GLY A 131 -15.96 -23.89 5.84
C GLY A 131 -14.54 -23.93 5.26
N LYS A 132 -13.62 -23.14 5.83
CA LYS A 132 -12.22 -23.02 5.41
C LYS A 132 -11.33 -22.58 6.58
N LEU A 133 -10.02 -22.75 6.47
CA LEU A 133 -9.09 -22.28 7.49
C LEU A 133 -9.07 -20.75 7.46
N VAL A 134 -9.62 -20.14 8.51
CA VAL A 134 -9.58 -18.69 8.76
C VAL A 134 -8.68 -18.42 9.96
N LEU A 135 -7.84 -17.41 9.84
CA LEU A 135 -6.90 -16.92 10.86
C LEU A 135 -7.06 -15.41 11.01
N ASP A 136 -6.70 -14.85 12.16
CA ASP A 136 -6.44 -13.40 12.21
C ASP A 136 -5.05 -13.16 11.64
N CYS A 137 -4.91 -12.10 10.85
CA CYS A 137 -3.63 -11.61 10.37
C CYS A 137 -3.42 -10.21 10.92
N VAL A 138 -2.27 -9.97 11.53
CA VAL A 138 -1.76 -8.64 11.83
C VAL A 138 -0.63 -8.34 10.85
N TRP A 139 -0.68 -7.21 10.15
CA TRP A 139 0.37 -6.81 9.22
C TRP A 139 0.72 -5.33 9.33
N SER A 140 1.90 -4.96 8.85
CA SER A 140 2.32 -3.56 8.78
C SER A 140 2.25 -3.01 7.36
N GLU A 141 1.57 -1.88 7.21
CA GLU A 141 1.54 -1.12 5.95
C GLU A 141 2.45 0.11 6.07
N PRO A 142 3.37 0.34 5.12
CA PRO A 142 4.17 1.54 5.08
C PRO A 142 3.37 2.70 4.46
N SER A 143 3.58 3.90 4.97
CA SER A 143 3.11 5.17 4.39
C SER A 143 4.24 6.19 4.37
N VAL A 144 4.08 7.25 3.58
CA VAL A 144 5.01 8.38 3.57
C VAL A 144 4.27 9.63 4.01
N GLU A 145 4.72 10.24 5.10
CA GLU A 145 4.22 11.52 5.60
C GLU A 145 5.38 12.51 5.67
N GLU A 146 5.28 13.62 4.93
CA GLU A 146 6.33 14.63 4.85
C GLU A 146 7.75 14.08 4.55
N GLY A 147 7.82 13.04 3.71
CA GLY A 147 9.07 12.37 3.36
C GLY A 147 9.62 11.43 4.42
N ILE A 148 8.84 11.14 5.45
CA ILE A 148 9.17 10.18 6.49
C ILE A 148 8.40 8.90 6.22
N LEU A 149 9.12 7.78 6.14
CA LEU A 149 8.51 6.45 6.07
C LEU A 149 7.94 6.11 7.45
N LEU A 150 6.63 5.95 7.52
CA LEU A 150 5.91 5.51 8.71
C LEU A 150 5.36 4.11 8.50
N TRP A 151 5.10 3.39 9.59
CA TRP A 151 4.48 2.07 9.57
C TRP A 151 3.23 2.09 10.44
N SER A 152 2.12 1.60 9.89
CA SER A 152 0.87 1.43 10.61
C SER A 152 0.50 -0.05 10.70
N GLN A 153 0.02 -0.49 11.87
CA GLN A 153 -0.52 -1.85 12.02
C GLN A 153 -1.95 -1.91 11.47
N LYS A 154 -2.26 -3.02 10.81
CA LYS A 154 -3.58 -3.41 10.35
C LYS A 154 -3.87 -4.82 10.82
N GLU A 155 -5.15 -5.14 10.93
CA GLU A 155 -5.62 -6.46 11.32
C GLU A 155 -6.88 -6.86 10.54
N GLY A 156 -7.09 -8.16 10.41
CA GLY A 156 -8.29 -8.71 9.76
C GLY A 156 -8.25 -10.23 9.65
N HIS A 157 -9.40 -10.83 9.39
CA HIS A 157 -9.52 -12.25 9.12
C HIS A 157 -9.06 -12.58 7.69
N VAL A 158 -8.24 -13.60 7.55
CA VAL A 158 -7.72 -14.08 6.26
C VAL A 158 -7.89 -15.59 6.14
N SER A 159 -8.19 -16.07 4.94
CA SER A 159 -8.16 -17.49 4.65
C SER A 159 -6.77 -17.89 4.18
N PHE A 160 -6.37 -19.16 4.36
CA PHE A 160 -5.08 -19.63 3.82
C PHE A 160 -4.98 -19.46 2.29
N SER A 161 -6.10 -19.57 1.57
CA SER A 161 -6.17 -19.34 0.12
C SER A 161 -5.96 -17.90 -0.32
N ASP A 162 -6.09 -16.93 0.59
CA ASP A 162 -5.85 -15.50 0.32
C ASP A 162 -4.36 -15.13 0.47
N LEU A 163 -3.51 -16.08 0.93
CA LEU A 163 -2.11 -15.83 1.24
C LEU A 163 -1.20 -16.06 0.05
N THR A 164 -0.16 -15.23 -0.03
CA THR A 164 0.96 -15.43 -0.96
C THR A 164 2.02 -16.31 -0.30
N ILE A 165 2.43 -17.36 -1.01
CA ILE A 165 3.46 -18.32 -0.56
C ILE A 165 4.74 -18.05 -1.35
N ASP A 166 5.75 -17.49 -0.68
CA ASP A 166 7.12 -17.39 -1.19
C ASP A 166 7.92 -18.57 -0.62
N ARG A 167 7.91 -19.69 -1.37
CA ARG A 167 8.53 -20.94 -0.92
C ARG A 167 10.05 -20.83 -0.86
N GLU A 168 10.68 -20.16 -1.82
CA GLU A 168 12.14 -20.00 -1.86
C GLU A 168 12.66 -19.30 -0.62
N ARG A 169 11.94 -18.25 -0.18
CA ARG A 169 12.26 -17.54 1.04
C ARG A 169 11.50 -18.07 2.25
N GLN A 170 10.80 -19.20 2.20
CA GLN A 170 9.98 -19.72 3.32
C GLN A 170 9.19 -18.62 4.05
N ARG A 171 8.41 -17.84 3.29
CA ARG A 171 7.55 -16.78 3.83
C ARG A 171 6.14 -17.01 3.36
N VAL A 172 5.19 -16.67 4.22
CA VAL A 172 3.78 -16.58 3.86
C VAL A 172 3.28 -15.24 4.35
N PHE A 173 2.55 -14.53 3.50
CA PHE A 173 2.05 -13.20 3.82
C PHE A 173 0.71 -12.94 3.15
N PHE A 174 -0.14 -12.16 3.82
CA PHE A 174 -1.36 -11.61 3.23
C PHE A 174 -1.03 -10.31 2.50
N PHE A 175 -0.29 -9.41 3.16
CA PHE A 175 0.15 -8.14 2.60
C PHE A 175 1.63 -8.15 2.22
N ASP A 176 1.95 -7.71 1.00
CA ASP A 176 3.34 -7.60 0.52
C ASP A 176 4.01 -6.30 0.99
N ALA A 177 4.55 -6.33 2.21
CA ALA A 177 5.16 -5.16 2.84
C ALA A 177 6.47 -4.73 2.18
N ASP A 178 7.27 -5.65 1.66
CA ASP A 178 8.53 -5.39 0.97
C ASP A 178 8.25 -4.57 -0.31
N THR A 179 7.35 -5.03 -1.19
CA THR A 179 6.96 -4.28 -2.39
C THR A 179 6.33 -2.92 -2.04
N ALA A 180 5.49 -2.86 -0.99
CA ALA A 180 4.91 -1.60 -0.55
C ALA A 180 5.96 -0.62 -0.01
N ARG A 181 6.97 -1.12 0.70
CA ARG A 181 8.09 -0.33 1.22
C ARG A 181 8.94 0.21 0.10
N GLU A 182 9.29 -0.58 -0.90
CA GLU A 182 10.08 -0.14 -2.06
C GLU A 182 9.40 1.04 -2.77
N ARG A 183 8.07 0.99 -2.94
CA ARG A 183 7.29 2.11 -3.48
C ARG A 183 7.39 3.36 -2.61
N CYS A 184 7.31 3.21 -1.28
CA CYS A 184 7.44 4.34 -0.36
C CYS A 184 8.86 4.93 -0.34
N GLU A 185 9.90 4.09 -0.38
CA GLU A 185 11.30 4.53 -0.46
C GLU A 185 11.58 5.30 -1.75
N ALA A 186 11.01 4.86 -2.87
CA ALA A 186 11.09 5.60 -4.13
C ALA A 186 10.44 7.00 -4.03
N ILE A 187 9.31 7.13 -3.31
CA ILE A 187 8.66 8.42 -3.04
C ILE A 187 9.52 9.30 -2.12
N THR A 188 10.07 8.72 -1.06
CA THR A 188 10.87 9.42 -0.04
C THR A 188 12.19 9.94 -0.58
N LYS A 189 12.84 9.20 -1.49
CA LYS A 189 14.12 9.59 -2.10
C LYS A 189 14.06 10.99 -2.72
N ASP A 190 12.97 11.29 -3.42
CA ASP A 190 12.81 12.53 -4.17
C ASP A 190 12.05 13.61 -3.36
N TRP A 191 11.64 13.28 -2.14
CA TRP A 191 10.89 14.19 -1.28
C TRP A 191 11.59 15.55 -1.06
N PRO A 192 12.90 15.62 -0.75
CA PRO A 192 13.55 16.92 -0.57
C PRO A 192 13.44 17.80 -1.82
N LEU A 193 13.54 17.22 -3.03
CA LEU A 193 13.39 17.98 -4.28
C LEU A 193 11.95 18.44 -4.50
N ARG A 194 10.95 17.59 -4.23
CA ARG A 194 9.52 17.98 -4.30
C ARG A 194 9.19 19.09 -3.32
N ARG A 195 9.69 18.99 -2.09
CA ARG A 195 9.52 20.02 -1.05
C ARG A 195 10.13 21.34 -1.50
N ASP A 196 11.41 21.33 -1.91
CA ASP A 196 12.09 22.55 -2.36
C ASP A 196 11.39 23.18 -3.58
N PHE A 197 10.88 22.36 -4.51
CA PHE A 197 10.09 22.83 -5.65
C PHE A 197 8.78 23.47 -5.20
N ARG A 198 8.03 22.82 -4.30
CA ARG A 198 6.79 23.36 -3.74
C ARG A 198 7.04 24.69 -3.03
N GLU A 199 8.04 24.76 -2.17
CA GLU A 199 8.41 25.99 -1.45
C GLU A 199 8.74 27.13 -2.43
N PHE A 200 9.56 26.86 -3.44
CA PHE A 200 9.82 27.83 -4.51
C PHE A 200 8.53 28.26 -5.21
N TRP A 201 7.69 27.30 -5.62
CA TRP A 201 6.50 27.59 -6.41
C TRP A 201 5.48 28.44 -5.64
N LEU A 202 5.30 28.17 -4.35
CA LEU A 202 4.39 28.89 -3.46
C LEU A 202 4.92 30.25 -3.02
N SER A 203 6.24 30.40 -2.92
CA SER A 203 6.89 31.66 -2.52
C SER A 203 7.29 32.56 -3.69
N ARG A 204 7.03 32.13 -4.93
CA ARG A 204 7.52 32.84 -6.11
C ARG A 204 7.04 34.29 -6.11
N SER A 205 8.01 35.21 -6.15
CA SER A 205 7.78 36.60 -6.53
C SER A 205 8.18 36.75 -8.00
N ALA A 206 7.60 37.72 -8.72
CA ALA A 206 7.73 37.87 -10.17
C ALA A 206 9.14 38.36 -10.65
N GLY A 207 10.23 37.85 -10.06
CA GLY A 207 11.60 38.18 -10.42
C GLY A 207 12.21 37.21 -11.44
N TYR A 208 12.95 37.75 -12.41
CA TYR A 208 13.45 37.04 -13.60
C TYR A 208 14.85 36.42 -13.43
N ASP A 209 15.41 36.34 -12.23
CA ASP A 209 16.76 35.79 -11.96
C ASP A 209 16.78 35.08 -10.59
N ASP A 210 16.00 34.01 -10.43
CA ASP A 210 15.99 33.23 -9.18
C ASP A 210 17.00 32.06 -9.23
N PRO A 211 18.12 32.10 -8.46
CA PRO A 211 19.06 30.98 -8.36
C PRO A 211 18.39 29.68 -7.90
N LYS A 212 17.28 29.77 -7.16
CA LYS A 212 16.50 28.59 -6.75
C LYS A 212 15.88 27.90 -7.96
N TRP A 213 15.32 28.64 -8.92
CA TRP A 213 14.77 28.03 -10.14
C TRP A 213 15.85 27.29 -10.91
N LEU A 214 17.04 27.90 -11.09
CA LEU A 214 18.16 27.26 -11.77
C LEU A 214 18.60 25.96 -11.06
N ASN A 215 18.67 25.98 -9.73
CA ASN A 215 19.00 24.79 -8.94
C ASN A 215 17.96 23.67 -9.10
N LEU A 216 16.66 24.02 -8.97
CA LEU A 216 15.55 23.09 -9.17
C LEU A 216 15.59 22.50 -10.57
N ARG A 217 15.81 23.33 -11.59
CA ARG A 217 15.97 22.89 -12.98
C ARG A 217 17.03 21.82 -13.15
N LYS A 218 18.21 22.06 -12.57
CA LYS A 218 19.33 21.12 -12.65
C LYS A 218 18.97 19.78 -11.98
N ARG A 219 18.40 19.82 -10.78
CA ARG A 219 18.03 18.62 -10.03
C ARG A 219 16.89 17.85 -10.70
N ILE A 220 15.88 18.54 -11.23
CA ILE A 220 14.78 17.91 -11.99
C ILE A 220 15.29 17.27 -13.29
N ALA A 221 16.29 17.87 -13.95
CA ALA A 221 16.91 17.29 -15.13
C ALA A 221 17.64 15.97 -14.86
N GLU A 222 18.12 15.72 -13.63
CA GLU A 222 18.70 14.43 -13.23
C GLU A 222 17.66 13.29 -13.23
N HIS A 223 16.36 13.63 -13.21
CA HIS A 223 15.25 12.69 -13.38
C HIS A 223 14.75 12.59 -14.83
N GLY A 224 15.48 13.15 -15.80
CA GLY A 224 15.12 13.12 -17.22
C GLY A 224 14.00 14.09 -17.60
N ILE A 225 13.65 15.05 -16.73
CA ILE A 225 12.59 16.03 -16.96
C ILE A 225 13.23 17.38 -17.32
N SER A 226 12.90 17.91 -18.50
CA SER A 226 13.41 19.20 -18.95
C SER A 226 12.43 20.33 -18.58
N LEU A 227 12.94 21.34 -17.88
CA LEU A 227 12.18 22.53 -17.50
C LEU A 227 12.65 23.76 -18.28
N PRO A 228 11.75 24.71 -18.62
CA PRO A 228 12.09 25.91 -19.38
C PRO A 228 13.04 26.84 -18.63
N ARG A 229 13.75 27.73 -19.34
CA ARG A 229 14.74 28.63 -18.72
C ARG A 229 14.10 29.45 -17.61
N TRP A 230 12.91 29.98 -17.86
CA TRP A 230 12.02 30.58 -16.87
C TRP A 230 10.68 29.85 -16.84
N PRO A 231 9.96 29.81 -15.71
CA PRO A 231 8.65 29.17 -15.65
C PRO A 231 7.67 29.66 -16.74
N ASN A 232 7.75 30.95 -17.10
CA ASN A 232 6.89 31.58 -18.10
C ASN A 232 7.28 31.27 -19.56
N ASP A 233 8.45 30.68 -19.83
CA ASP A 233 8.87 30.44 -21.23
C ASP A 233 8.15 29.26 -21.87
N ALA A 234 7.54 28.37 -21.08
CA ALA A 234 6.76 27.27 -21.59
C ALA A 234 5.27 27.57 -21.44
N GLU A 235 4.56 27.58 -22.56
CA GLU A 235 3.11 27.74 -22.59
C GLU A 235 2.44 26.65 -21.72
N GLY A 236 1.42 27.03 -20.97
CA GLY A 236 0.66 26.11 -20.12
C GLY A 236 1.30 25.79 -18.77
N LEU A 237 2.63 25.78 -18.64
CA LEU A 237 3.33 25.32 -17.42
C LEU A 237 2.87 26.04 -16.15
N VAL A 238 2.91 27.38 -16.15
CA VAL A 238 2.54 28.17 -14.98
C VAL A 238 1.07 27.96 -14.63
N SER A 239 0.19 28.03 -15.62
CA SER A 239 -1.24 27.82 -15.41
C SER A 239 -1.58 26.41 -14.93
N LEU A 240 -0.85 25.39 -15.39
CA LEU A 240 -1.00 24.02 -14.94
C LEU A 240 -0.58 23.89 -13.48
N LEU A 241 0.65 24.29 -13.14
CA LEU A 241 1.15 24.15 -11.78
C LEU A 241 0.35 25.00 -10.77
N ASP A 242 -0.08 26.21 -11.13
CA ASP A 242 -0.98 26.99 -10.28
C ASP A 242 -2.32 26.32 -10.05
N THR A 243 -2.86 25.66 -11.07
CA THR A 243 -4.08 24.87 -10.96
C THR A 243 -3.89 23.71 -9.97
N LEU A 244 -2.78 22.96 -10.10
CA LEU A 244 -2.54 21.78 -9.28
C LEU A 244 -2.18 22.13 -7.85
N TYR A 245 -1.33 23.14 -7.63
CA TYR A 245 -1.04 23.63 -6.28
C TYR A 245 -2.27 24.29 -5.64
N SER A 246 -3.13 24.98 -6.40
CA SER A 246 -4.40 25.47 -5.82
C SER A 246 -5.26 24.32 -5.29
N ALA A 247 -5.34 23.20 -6.02
CA ALA A 247 -6.07 22.02 -5.57
C ALA A 247 -5.41 21.34 -4.36
N ALA A 248 -4.08 21.24 -4.34
CA ALA A 248 -3.31 20.69 -3.23
C ALA A 248 -3.49 21.53 -1.94
N GLU A 249 -3.22 22.83 -2.02
CA GLU A 249 -3.29 23.75 -0.88
C GLU A 249 -4.73 24.03 -0.43
N GLY A 250 -5.72 23.85 -1.31
CA GLY A 250 -7.12 24.13 -1.02
C GLY A 250 -7.45 25.61 -1.03
N HIS A 251 -6.57 26.46 -1.56
CA HIS A 251 -6.82 27.87 -1.81
C HIS A 251 -6.12 28.29 -3.11
N PRO A 252 -6.56 29.38 -3.76
CA PRO A 252 -5.86 29.91 -4.93
C PRO A 252 -4.36 30.13 -4.70
N VAL A 253 -3.55 29.62 -5.63
CA VAL A 253 -2.09 29.79 -5.72
C VAL A 253 -1.77 30.43 -7.07
N GLY A 254 -0.95 31.47 -7.09
CA GLY A 254 -0.55 32.19 -8.31
C GLY A 254 -1.63 33.05 -8.96
N TRP A 255 -2.91 32.72 -8.74
CA TRP A 255 -4.06 33.43 -9.26
C TRP A 255 -4.64 34.45 -8.27
N GLY A 256 -5.18 35.56 -8.78
CA GLY A 256 -5.90 36.57 -8.02
C GLY A 256 -7.35 36.22 -7.67
N TYR A 257 -7.68 34.92 -7.56
CA TYR A 257 -9.02 34.45 -7.19
C TYR A 257 -9.15 34.27 -5.68
N LYS A 258 -10.39 34.20 -5.17
CA LYS A 258 -10.69 34.10 -3.74
C LYS A 258 -10.84 32.66 -3.26
N ASN A 259 -11.38 31.79 -4.11
CA ASN A 259 -11.68 30.41 -3.72
C ASN A 259 -11.43 29.42 -4.86
N LEU A 260 -11.54 28.13 -4.55
CA LEU A 260 -11.16 27.05 -5.45
C LEU A 260 -12.15 26.85 -6.59
N VAL A 261 -13.45 27.13 -6.38
CA VAL A 261 -14.44 27.08 -7.48
C VAL A 261 -14.19 28.14 -8.55
N GLU A 262 -13.65 29.31 -8.18
CA GLU A 262 -13.22 30.33 -9.14
C GLU A 262 -12.04 29.83 -10.00
N ILE A 263 -11.08 29.11 -9.40
CA ILE A 263 -10.02 28.41 -10.15
C ILE A 263 -10.64 27.40 -11.11
N ALA A 264 -11.56 26.58 -10.63
CA ALA A 264 -12.25 25.58 -11.45
C ALA A 264 -12.94 26.23 -12.67
N HIS A 265 -13.62 27.36 -12.45
CA HIS A 265 -14.22 28.15 -13.51
C HIS A 265 -13.21 28.71 -14.51
N HIS A 266 -12.07 29.21 -14.03
CA HIS A 266 -10.98 29.72 -14.86
C HIS A 266 -10.35 28.62 -15.72
N VAL A 267 -10.02 27.47 -15.11
CA VAL A 267 -9.47 26.30 -15.79
C VAL A 267 -10.40 25.82 -16.89
N PHE A 268 -11.71 25.70 -16.61
CA PHE A 268 -12.68 25.33 -17.64
C PHE A 268 -12.78 26.34 -18.78
N ALA A 269 -12.61 27.64 -18.51
CA ALA A 269 -12.75 28.69 -19.51
C ALA A 269 -11.49 28.85 -20.38
N ARG A 270 -10.30 28.69 -19.80
CA ARG A 270 -9.02 29.07 -20.42
C ARG A 270 -8.03 27.92 -20.59
N HIS A 271 -8.16 26.86 -19.80
CA HIS A 271 -7.16 25.77 -19.69
C HIS A 271 -7.83 24.39 -19.60
N LYS A 272 -8.75 24.08 -20.52
CA LYS A 272 -9.54 22.85 -20.48
C LYS A 272 -8.69 21.57 -20.46
N GLY A 273 -7.52 21.59 -21.09
CA GLY A 273 -6.54 20.49 -21.03
C GLY A 273 -6.01 20.17 -19.62
N HIS A 274 -6.15 21.09 -18.66
CA HIS A 274 -5.74 20.88 -17.26
C HIS A 274 -6.88 20.29 -16.40
N LEU A 275 -8.10 20.13 -16.92
CA LEU A 275 -9.24 19.64 -16.14
C LEU A 275 -9.04 18.21 -15.62
N TRP A 276 -8.33 17.37 -16.38
CA TRP A 276 -8.02 16.01 -15.95
C TRP A 276 -7.10 15.97 -14.73
N PRO A 277 -5.87 16.52 -14.78
CA PRO A 277 -5.00 16.56 -13.60
C PRO A 277 -5.62 17.34 -12.44
N PHE A 278 -6.38 18.42 -12.71
CA PHE A 278 -7.12 19.14 -11.67
C PHE A 278 -8.16 18.26 -10.96
N LYS A 279 -8.97 17.49 -11.71
CA LYS A 279 -9.93 16.52 -11.14
C LYS A 279 -9.23 15.48 -10.27
N LEU A 280 -8.08 14.96 -10.71
CA LEU A 280 -7.30 14.00 -9.94
C LEU A 280 -6.78 14.61 -8.62
N MET A 281 -6.22 15.83 -8.67
CA MET A 281 -5.74 16.52 -7.47
C MET A 281 -6.86 16.83 -6.47
N LEU A 282 -8.03 17.30 -6.94
CA LEU A 282 -9.18 17.53 -6.08
C LEU A 282 -9.63 16.25 -5.35
N ALA A 283 -9.54 15.09 -6.01
CA ALA A 283 -9.86 13.81 -5.40
C ALA A 283 -8.79 13.37 -4.39
N ALA A 284 -7.51 13.45 -4.76
CA ALA A 284 -6.40 13.06 -3.89
C ALA A 284 -6.33 13.89 -2.60
N HIS A 285 -6.75 15.16 -2.66
CA HIS A 285 -6.75 16.10 -1.53
C HIS A 285 -8.14 16.30 -0.88
N ASN A 286 -9.11 15.41 -1.16
CA ASN A 286 -10.45 15.42 -0.57
C ASN A 286 -11.22 16.77 -0.69
N ARG A 287 -11.03 17.49 -1.80
CA ARG A 287 -11.58 18.85 -2.02
C ARG A 287 -13.03 18.87 -2.53
N GLY A 288 -13.67 17.71 -2.67
CA GLY A 288 -15.02 17.60 -3.22
C GLY A 288 -16.07 18.40 -2.44
N GLU A 289 -16.07 18.29 -1.11
CA GLU A 289 -17.01 19.04 -0.25
C GLU A 289 -16.74 20.55 -0.27
N GLN A 290 -15.47 20.96 -0.33
CA GLN A 290 -15.09 22.36 -0.42
C GLN A 290 -15.66 22.99 -1.71
N ILE A 291 -15.40 22.37 -2.87
CA ILE A 291 -15.93 22.84 -4.16
C ILE A 291 -17.46 22.93 -4.13
N ARG A 292 -18.14 21.96 -3.52
CA ARG A 292 -19.62 21.97 -3.41
C ARG A 292 -20.13 23.14 -2.57
N LYS A 293 -19.44 23.48 -1.47
CA LYS A 293 -19.81 24.62 -0.62
C LYS A 293 -19.56 25.96 -1.32
N GLU A 294 -18.49 26.05 -2.09
CA GLU A 294 -18.13 27.27 -2.83
C GLU A 294 -19.00 27.48 -4.09
N ASP A 295 -19.49 26.41 -4.72
CA ASP A 295 -20.38 26.45 -5.90
C ASP A 295 -21.84 26.81 -5.54
N THR A 296 -22.05 28.00 -5.00
CA THR A 296 -23.38 28.49 -4.54
C THR A 296 -24.44 28.51 -5.64
N THR A 297 -24.04 28.77 -6.90
CA THR A 297 -24.95 28.83 -8.05
C THR A 297 -25.24 27.44 -8.64
N GLY A 298 -24.45 26.42 -8.29
CA GLY A 298 -24.50 25.10 -8.92
C GLY A 298 -23.99 25.09 -10.37
N ASN A 299 -23.44 26.19 -10.89
CA ASN A 299 -22.97 26.29 -12.28
C ASN A 299 -21.85 25.29 -12.53
N TRP A 300 -20.92 25.16 -11.59
CA TRP A 300 -19.82 24.22 -11.73
C TRP A 300 -20.35 22.79 -11.82
N ARG A 301 -21.06 22.33 -10.79
CA ARG A 301 -21.51 20.93 -10.66
C ARG A 301 -22.54 20.52 -11.71
N ASN A 302 -23.46 21.42 -12.08
CA ASN A 302 -24.59 21.06 -12.95
C ASN A 302 -24.35 21.33 -14.44
N LYS A 303 -23.44 22.25 -14.78
CA LYS A 303 -23.16 22.61 -16.19
C LYS A 303 -21.76 22.18 -16.61
N LYS A 304 -20.73 22.69 -15.94
CA LYS A 304 -19.33 22.50 -16.38
C LYS A 304 -18.84 21.07 -16.19
N VAL A 305 -19.14 20.47 -15.04
CA VAL A 305 -18.82 19.05 -14.76
C VAL A 305 -19.49 18.12 -15.74
N LYS A 306 -20.76 18.38 -16.08
CA LYS A 306 -21.49 17.61 -17.07
C LYS A 306 -20.84 17.73 -18.46
N ALA A 307 -20.54 18.95 -18.89
CA ALA A 307 -19.96 19.22 -20.20
C ALA A 307 -18.61 18.49 -20.44
N TYR A 308 -17.66 18.59 -19.50
CA TYR A 308 -16.36 17.92 -19.73
C TYR A 308 -16.46 16.39 -19.59
N ARG A 309 -17.39 15.86 -18.77
CA ARG A 309 -17.63 14.40 -18.67
C ARG A 309 -18.24 13.85 -19.95
N GLU A 310 -19.21 14.55 -20.53
CA GLU A 310 -19.80 14.18 -21.83
C GLU A 310 -18.75 14.23 -22.94
N ALA A 311 -17.86 15.24 -22.94
CA ALA A 311 -16.76 15.31 -23.88
C ALA A 311 -15.77 14.13 -23.76
N TRP A 312 -15.48 13.66 -22.55
CA TRP A 312 -14.58 12.53 -22.33
C TRP A 312 -15.19 11.18 -22.72
N THR A 313 -16.51 10.99 -22.53
CA THR A 313 -17.20 9.75 -22.92
C THR A 313 -17.57 9.70 -24.40
N ALA A 314 -17.66 10.85 -25.08
CA ALA A 314 -17.98 10.95 -26.50
C ALA A 314 -16.94 11.82 -27.26
N PRO A 315 -15.66 11.37 -27.36
CA PRO A 315 -14.55 12.18 -27.86
C PRO A 315 -14.66 12.55 -29.35
N THR A 316 -15.57 11.93 -30.10
CA THR A 316 -15.83 12.19 -31.53
C THR A 316 -16.84 13.30 -31.78
N GLN A 317 -17.47 13.86 -30.73
CA GLN A 317 -18.44 14.96 -30.87
C GLN A 317 -17.75 16.33 -30.99
N ASN A 318 -18.42 17.26 -31.67
CA ASN A 318 -17.94 18.64 -31.82
C ASN A 318 -17.72 19.29 -30.44
N GLY A 319 -16.53 19.87 -30.24
CA GLY A 319 -16.13 20.52 -28.99
C GLY A 319 -15.49 19.59 -27.95
N ALA A 320 -15.47 18.26 -28.17
CA ALA A 320 -14.80 17.33 -27.27
C ALA A 320 -13.26 17.42 -27.33
N ALA A 321 -12.71 17.80 -28.48
CA ALA A 321 -11.27 17.98 -28.68
C ALA A 321 -10.65 19.02 -27.72
N ASP A 322 -11.42 20.05 -27.34
CA ASP A 322 -10.98 21.06 -26.39
C ASP A 322 -10.70 20.49 -24.99
N PHE A 323 -11.28 19.34 -24.65
CA PHE A 323 -11.16 18.68 -23.34
C PHE A 323 -10.12 17.57 -23.33
N ILE A 324 -9.40 17.37 -24.43
CA ILE A 324 -8.25 16.46 -24.47
C ILE A 324 -7.22 16.96 -23.45
N PRO A 325 -6.75 16.11 -22.51
CA PRO A 325 -5.76 16.51 -21.54
C PRO A 325 -4.48 17.01 -22.23
N ASP A 326 -3.92 18.11 -21.76
CA ASP A 326 -2.58 18.53 -22.17
C ASP A 326 -1.56 17.61 -21.48
N ARG A 327 -0.74 16.94 -22.28
CA ARG A 327 0.23 15.92 -21.85
C ARG A 327 1.67 16.44 -21.81
N ASN A 328 1.91 17.71 -22.17
CA ASN A 328 3.26 18.27 -22.34
C ASN A 328 4.11 18.18 -21.05
N PHE A 329 3.48 18.19 -19.88
CA PHE A 329 4.15 18.19 -18.59
C PHE A 329 3.83 16.96 -17.73
N ASP A 330 3.27 15.88 -18.29
CA ASP A 330 2.89 14.69 -17.52
C ASP A 330 4.07 14.12 -16.72
N GLY A 331 5.28 14.10 -17.30
CA GLY A 331 6.49 13.67 -16.59
C GLY A 331 6.80 14.52 -15.36
N LEU A 332 6.66 15.84 -15.47
CA LEU A 332 6.83 16.77 -14.35
C LEU A 332 5.72 16.60 -13.30
N VAL A 333 4.46 16.48 -13.73
CA VAL A 333 3.32 16.32 -12.83
C VAL A 333 3.42 15.00 -12.06
N CYS A 334 3.71 13.88 -12.74
CA CYS A 334 3.94 12.59 -12.08
C CYS A 334 5.11 12.65 -11.09
N PHE A 335 6.15 13.43 -11.39
CA PHE A 335 7.26 13.61 -10.48
C PHE A 335 6.88 14.45 -9.25
N LEU A 336 6.20 15.58 -9.41
CA LEU A 336 5.87 16.50 -8.32
C LEU A 336 4.69 16.01 -7.46
N PHE A 337 3.73 15.31 -8.05
CA PHE A 337 2.47 14.87 -7.43
C PHE A 337 2.31 13.35 -7.54
N PRO A 338 3.11 12.56 -6.79
CA PRO A 338 3.08 11.10 -6.84
C PRO A 338 1.69 10.51 -6.56
N GLU A 339 0.84 11.21 -5.79
CA GLU A 339 -0.52 10.79 -5.44
C GLU A 339 -1.46 10.67 -6.64
N ILE A 340 -1.15 11.33 -7.76
CA ILE A 340 -1.92 11.21 -9.01
C ILE A 340 -1.14 10.51 -10.14
N ALA A 341 0.13 10.16 -9.93
CA ALA A 341 1.03 9.69 -10.99
C ALA A 341 0.57 8.40 -11.68
N ASN A 342 -0.10 7.49 -10.97
CA ASN A 342 -0.61 6.25 -11.57
C ASN A 342 -1.83 6.49 -12.46
N ARG A 343 -2.63 7.52 -12.15
CA ARG A 343 -3.90 7.81 -12.83
C ARG A 343 -3.76 8.87 -13.91
N LEU A 344 -2.76 9.74 -13.81
CA LEU A 344 -2.55 10.80 -14.78
C LEU A 344 -2.44 10.27 -16.21
N PRO A 345 -1.62 9.22 -16.51
CA PRO A 345 -1.46 8.71 -17.87
C PRO A 345 -2.73 8.07 -18.46
N GLU A 346 -3.69 7.69 -17.61
CA GLU A 346 -4.97 7.16 -18.06
C GLU A 346 -5.74 8.23 -18.84
N ASN A 347 -6.55 7.79 -19.82
CA ASN A 347 -7.50 8.67 -20.46
C ASN A 347 -8.68 8.93 -19.51
N PRO A 348 -9.18 10.17 -19.45
CA PRO A 348 -10.33 10.47 -18.63
C PRO A 348 -11.54 9.68 -19.09
N SER A 349 -12.25 9.10 -18.13
CA SER A 349 -13.54 8.43 -18.29
C SER A 349 -14.68 9.19 -17.61
#